data_AF-A0AAW6H5L5-F1
#
_entry.id   AF-A0AAW6H5L5-F1
#
_cell.length_a   1.000
_cell.length_b   1.000
_cell.length_c   1.000
_cell.angle_alpha   90.00
_cell.angle_beta   90.00
_cell.angle_gamma   90.00
#
_symmetry.space_group_name_H-M   'P 1'
#
loop_
_entity.id
_entity.type
_entity.pdbx_description
1 polymer ?
#
loop_
_entity_poly.entity_id
_entity_poly.type
_entity_poly.pdbx_seq_one_letter_code
_entity_poly.pdbx_strand_id
1 'polypeptide(L)'
;VTIEGVPVGTVDIYAVANEAALGKDYSDMADFEDNLVQVGNTKKALVMDEHRTHFPKRFTEQEIAQHGLPMSWHRDVQIIPSDGTPQTIEVELERSVAKLNVIMNNTLSHPITITSMTFGEFFGDRLYLFREQTLDVPDDTEYDVQNYESLSVEIGGYGSKTLALYIYPSYVWTDASKNSPYTIGFTTSTAPYDAIPFINEYGGALNSIARNKQVNIHATLSSEANLTLKFEVKDWDTEEITVPPFN
;
A
#
# COMPACT_ATOMS: atom_id res chain seq x y z
N VAL A 1 23.27 7.30 -10.58
CA VAL A 1 24.25 7.48 -9.48
C VAL A 1 25.45 6.60 -9.78
N THR A 2 26.66 7.04 -9.44
CA THR A 2 27.89 6.23 -9.57
C THR A 2 28.46 5.99 -8.17
N ILE A 3 28.72 4.74 -7.82
CA ILE A 3 29.33 4.35 -6.54
C ILE A 3 30.72 3.81 -6.83
N GLU A 4 31.75 4.39 -6.21
CA GLU A 4 33.13 3.96 -6.36
C GLU A 4 33.55 2.97 -5.26
N GLY A 5 34.60 2.19 -5.52
CA GLY A 5 35.21 1.32 -4.51
C GLY A 5 34.40 0.06 -4.15
N VAL A 6 33.38 -0.29 -4.94
CA VAL A 6 32.62 -1.54 -4.74
C VAL A 6 33.52 -2.75 -5.02
N PRO A 7 33.63 -3.73 -4.10
CA PRO A 7 34.48 -4.89 -4.28
C PRO A 7 34.02 -5.78 -5.43
N VAL A 8 34.97 -6.36 -6.17
CA VAL A 8 34.69 -7.37 -7.21
C VAL A 8 34.19 -8.65 -6.56
N GLY A 9 33.13 -9.24 -7.12
CA GLY A 9 32.47 -10.41 -6.57
C GLY A 9 30.95 -10.26 -6.56
N THR A 10 30.26 -11.19 -5.91
CA THR A 10 28.82 -11.05 -5.65
C THR A 10 28.64 -10.13 -4.44
N VAL A 11 27.85 -9.08 -4.60
CA VAL A 11 27.46 -8.16 -3.53
C VAL A 11 25.94 -8.08 -3.46
N ASP A 12 25.42 -7.85 -2.27
CA ASP A 12 24.00 -7.61 -2.06
C ASP A 12 23.75 -6.10 -2.07
N ILE A 13 22.85 -5.63 -2.94
CA ILE A 13 22.54 -4.21 -3.10
C ILE A 13 21.13 -3.95 -2.62
N TYR A 14 21.03 -3.06 -1.63
CA TYR A 14 19.76 -2.54 -1.13
C TYR A 14 19.59 -1.11 -1.61
N ALA A 15 18.42 -0.82 -2.18
CA ALA A 15 18.02 0.54 -2.53
C ALA A 15 16.71 0.87 -1.83
N VAL A 16 16.67 2.02 -1.17
CA VAL A 16 15.50 2.54 -0.48
C VAL A 16 15.28 3.98 -0.96
N ALA A 17 14.02 4.34 -1.16
CA ALA A 17 13.63 5.71 -1.41
C ALA A 17 12.46 6.07 -0.50
N ASN A 18 12.40 7.33 -0.07
CA ASN A 18 11.31 7.89 0.73
C ASN A 18 11.10 7.15 2.07
N GLU A 19 12.18 6.68 2.70
CA GLU A 19 12.17 6.02 4.01
C GLU A 19 11.58 6.88 5.12
N ALA A 20 11.69 8.21 5.02
CA ALA A 20 11.05 9.15 5.93
C ALA A 20 9.52 8.99 5.98
N ALA A 21 8.88 8.47 4.94
CA ALA A 21 7.45 8.15 4.94
C ALA A 21 7.09 7.02 5.92
N LEU A 22 8.08 6.22 6.34
CA LEU A 22 7.99 5.16 7.34
C LEU A 22 8.54 5.61 8.71
N GLY A 23 8.86 6.90 8.89
CA GLY A 23 9.53 7.39 10.09
C GLY A 23 10.96 6.88 10.26
N LYS A 24 11.62 6.51 9.15
CA LYS A 24 12.99 5.99 9.14
C LYS A 24 13.96 6.99 8.55
N ASP A 25 15.23 6.83 8.93
CA ASP A 25 16.39 7.48 8.34
C ASP A 25 17.48 6.40 8.29
N TYR A 26 17.96 6.09 7.09
CA TYR A 26 19.00 5.07 6.87
C TYR A 26 20.32 5.70 6.45
N SER A 27 20.55 6.96 6.83
CA SER A 27 21.84 7.63 6.65
C SER A 27 22.96 6.95 7.46
N ASP A 28 22.61 6.27 8.55
CA ASP A 28 23.47 5.34 9.28
C ASP A 28 23.06 3.89 9.01
N MET A 29 24.03 3.03 8.71
CA MET A 29 23.79 1.60 8.49
C MET A 29 23.29 0.91 9.76
N ALA A 30 23.66 1.40 10.95
CA ALA A 30 23.18 0.83 12.21
C ALA A 30 21.65 0.92 12.33
N ASP A 31 21.03 2.02 11.88
CA ASP A 31 19.58 2.21 11.90
C ASP A 31 18.86 1.19 11.00
N PHE A 32 19.48 0.80 9.89
CA PHE A 32 19.00 -0.27 9.03
C PHE A 32 19.16 -1.65 9.68
N GLU A 33 20.33 -1.93 10.26
CA GLU A 33 20.63 -3.21 10.90
C GLU A 33 19.72 -3.48 12.11
N ASP A 34 19.32 -2.43 12.83
CA ASP A 34 18.37 -2.49 13.93
C ASP A 34 16.96 -2.92 13.49
N ASN A 35 16.62 -2.79 12.20
CA ASN A 35 15.37 -3.30 11.65
C ASN A 35 15.45 -4.77 11.21
N LEU A 36 16.62 -5.42 11.25
CA LEU A 36 16.75 -6.82 10.83
C LEU A 36 16.23 -7.79 11.90
N VAL A 37 15.19 -8.53 11.55
CA VAL A 37 14.64 -9.62 12.37
C VAL A 37 14.90 -10.98 11.74
N GLN A 38 15.06 -12.00 12.59
CA GLN A 38 15.23 -13.38 12.13
C GLN A 38 13.88 -13.96 11.70
N VAL A 39 13.77 -14.44 10.45
CA VAL A 39 12.57 -15.07 9.90
C VAL A 39 12.97 -16.41 9.31
N GLY A 40 12.66 -17.50 10.02
CA GLY A 40 13.15 -18.82 9.65
C GLY A 40 14.68 -18.85 9.60
N ASN A 41 15.26 -19.09 8.42
CA ASN A 41 16.71 -19.15 8.19
C ASN A 41 17.31 -17.86 7.59
N THR A 42 16.50 -16.82 7.35
CA THR A 42 16.95 -15.55 6.78
C THR A 42 16.75 -14.39 7.75
N LYS A 43 17.33 -13.23 7.44
CA LYS A 43 17.06 -11.97 8.13
C LYS A 43 16.27 -11.07 7.20
N LYS A 44 15.24 -10.40 7.72
CA LYS A 44 14.41 -9.48 6.95
C LYS A 44 14.34 -8.14 7.67
N ALA A 45 14.39 -7.05 6.92
CA ALA A 45 14.22 -5.71 7.48
C ALA A 45 12.73 -5.48 7.78
N LEU A 46 12.33 -5.54 9.04
CA LEU A 46 10.98 -5.31 9.53
C LEU A 46 10.81 -3.85 9.95
N VAL A 47 9.81 -3.18 9.36
CA VAL A 47 9.37 -1.85 9.77
C VAL A 47 8.05 -2.01 10.51
N MET A 48 8.06 -1.65 11.78
CA MET A 48 6.87 -1.64 12.65
C MET A 48 6.31 -0.22 12.77
N ASP A 49 5.00 -0.11 12.71
CA ASP A 49 4.19 1.09 12.90
C ASP A 49 3.00 0.71 13.80
N GLU A 50 3.30 0.33 15.05
CA GLU A 50 2.35 -0.24 16.03
C GLU A 50 1.08 0.61 16.22
N HIS A 51 1.19 1.92 15.96
CA HIS A 51 0.10 2.88 16.12
C HIS A 51 -0.45 3.40 14.78
N ARG A 52 -0.03 2.82 13.65
CA ARG A 52 -0.49 3.18 12.28
C ARG A 52 -0.37 4.68 12.01
N THR A 53 0.72 5.27 12.49
CA THR A 53 1.03 6.70 12.38
C THR A 53 1.53 7.07 10.99
N HIS A 54 2.08 6.10 10.25
CA HIS A 54 2.62 6.30 8.91
C HIS A 54 1.66 5.86 7.82
N PHE A 55 0.99 4.70 7.99
CA PHE A 55 -0.06 4.24 7.09
C PHE A 55 -1.19 3.56 7.89
N PRO A 56 -2.46 3.66 7.45
CA PRO A 56 -2.93 4.16 6.16
C PRO A 56 -2.91 5.68 6.00
N LYS A 57 -2.74 6.15 4.76
CA LYS A 57 -2.82 7.58 4.40
C LYS A 57 -3.66 7.81 3.16
N ARG A 58 -4.45 8.88 3.16
CA ARG A 58 -5.16 9.36 1.96
C ARG A 58 -4.18 10.10 1.06
N PHE A 59 -4.41 10.04 -0.25
CA PHE A 59 -3.60 10.78 -1.24
C PHE A 59 -3.52 12.29 -0.97
N THR A 60 -4.55 12.86 -0.34
CA THR A 60 -4.62 14.30 -0.03
C THR A 60 -3.89 14.69 1.26
N GLU A 61 -3.33 13.74 2.01
CA GLU A 61 -2.59 14.05 3.23
C GLU A 61 -1.24 14.68 2.92
N GLN A 62 -0.85 15.69 3.71
CA GLN A 62 0.34 16.50 3.46
C GLN A 62 1.62 15.64 3.49
N GLU A 63 1.67 14.62 4.34
CA GLU A 63 2.83 13.74 4.47
C GLU A 63 3.10 12.96 3.18
N ILE A 64 2.08 12.65 2.38
CA ILE A 64 2.27 12.03 1.06
C ILE A 64 3.01 12.99 0.12
N ALA A 65 2.66 14.27 0.13
CA ALA A 65 3.35 15.27 -0.69
C ALA A 65 4.75 15.59 -0.16
N GLN A 66 4.96 15.52 1.16
CA GLN A 66 6.22 15.85 1.81
C GLN A 66 7.25 14.72 1.70
N HIS A 67 6.83 13.48 1.98
CA HIS A 67 7.73 12.34 2.09
C HIS A 67 7.63 11.38 0.90
N GLY A 68 6.63 11.53 0.03
CA GLY A 68 6.39 10.58 -1.05
C GLY A 68 5.88 9.23 -0.53
N LEU A 69 6.01 8.20 -1.36
CA LEU A 69 5.68 6.82 -1.00
C LEU A 69 6.98 6.03 -0.81
N PRO A 70 7.09 5.23 0.26
CA PRO A 70 8.28 4.43 0.50
C PRO A 70 8.45 3.40 -0.60
N MET A 71 9.67 3.27 -1.13
CA MET A 71 10.01 2.29 -2.16
C MET A 71 11.29 1.56 -1.81
N SER A 72 11.40 0.33 -2.29
CA SER A 72 12.50 -0.57 -1.97
C SER A 72 12.85 -1.44 -3.16
N TRP A 73 14.11 -1.78 -3.29
CA TRP A 73 14.61 -2.81 -4.21
C TRP A 73 15.81 -3.49 -3.58
N HIS A 74 15.95 -4.80 -3.80
CA HIS A 74 17.14 -5.54 -3.40
C HIS A 74 17.48 -6.61 -4.41
N ARG A 75 18.78 -6.88 -4.58
CA ARG A 75 19.27 -7.99 -5.41
C ARG A 75 20.74 -8.29 -5.15
N ASP A 76 21.07 -9.58 -5.25
CA ASP A 76 22.45 -10.01 -5.49
C ASP A 76 22.92 -9.55 -6.88
N VAL A 77 24.02 -8.81 -6.92
CA VAL A 77 24.64 -8.32 -8.14
C VAL A 77 26.08 -8.80 -8.25
N GLN A 78 26.43 -9.30 -9.43
CA GLN A 78 27.82 -9.61 -9.75
C GLN A 78 28.56 -8.35 -10.19
N ILE A 79 29.53 -7.93 -9.39
CA ILE A 79 30.46 -6.85 -9.70
C ILE A 79 31.66 -7.43 -10.43
N ILE A 80 31.89 -6.94 -11.63
CA ILE A 80 33.02 -7.35 -12.48
C ILE A 80 34.18 -6.34 -12.37
N PRO A 81 35.43 -6.75 -12.61
CA PRO A 81 36.55 -5.82 -12.68
C PRO A 81 36.29 -4.70 -13.69
N SER A 82 36.52 -3.44 -13.29
CA SER A 82 36.31 -2.30 -14.19
C SER A 82 37.38 -2.28 -15.29
N ASP A 83 36.95 -1.96 -16.51
CA ASP A 83 37.80 -1.68 -17.68
C ASP A 83 38.01 -0.16 -17.91
N GLY A 84 37.64 0.68 -16.93
CA GLY A 84 37.58 2.14 -17.05
C GLY A 84 36.17 2.68 -17.28
N THR A 85 35.17 1.81 -17.52
CA THR A 85 33.76 2.19 -17.57
C THR A 85 33.03 1.70 -16.30
N PRO A 86 32.18 2.52 -15.66
CA PRO A 86 31.32 2.03 -14.59
C PRO A 86 30.34 0.95 -15.08
N GLN A 87 30.18 -0.10 -14.30
CA GLN A 87 29.12 -1.09 -14.53
C GLN A 87 27.75 -0.44 -14.25
N THR A 88 26.84 -0.50 -15.22
CA THR A 88 25.46 -0.04 -15.02
C THR A 88 24.64 -1.14 -14.36
N ILE A 89 23.91 -0.77 -13.30
CA ILE A 89 22.97 -1.63 -12.60
C ILE A 89 21.62 -0.92 -12.64
N GLU A 90 20.61 -1.59 -13.18
CA GLU A 90 19.23 -1.11 -13.18
C GLU A 90 18.59 -1.42 -11.82
N VAL A 91 17.99 -0.39 -11.21
CA VAL A 91 17.33 -0.47 -9.91
C VAL A 91 15.85 -0.21 -10.13
N GLU A 92 15.03 -1.24 -9.96
CA GLU A 92 13.58 -1.18 -10.16
C GLU A 92 12.87 -0.99 -8.81
N LEU A 93 12.79 0.25 -8.35
CA LEU A 93 12.12 0.56 -7.07
C LEU A 93 10.63 0.19 -7.11
N GLU A 94 10.19 -0.56 -6.11
CA GLU A 94 8.78 -0.90 -5.93
C GLU A 94 8.22 -0.22 -4.70
N ARG A 95 6.99 0.29 -4.82
CA ARG A 95 6.28 0.87 -3.67
C ARG A 95 6.09 -0.20 -2.61
N SER A 96 6.48 0.13 -1.37
CA SER A 96 6.32 -0.69 -0.18
C SER A 96 4.86 -0.81 0.30
N VAL A 97 3.99 0.05 -0.24
CA VAL A 97 2.55 0.12 0.04
C VAL A 97 1.72 -0.32 -1.17
N ALA A 98 0.44 -0.63 -0.92
CA ALA A 98 -0.58 -0.81 -1.94
C ALA A 98 -1.49 0.42 -2.03
N LYS A 99 -2.17 0.59 -3.17
CA LYS A 99 -3.15 1.65 -3.39
C LYS A 99 -4.57 1.09 -3.38
N LEU A 100 -5.46 1.68 -2.61
CA LEU A 100 -6.90 1.48 -2.70
C LEU A 100 -7.51 2.68 -3.42
N ASN A 101 -8.19 2.46 -4.55
CA ASN A 101 -9.01 3.45 -5.22
C ASN A 101 -10.48 3.14 -4.95
N VAL A 102 -11.11 3.89 -4.06
CA VAL A 102 -12.53 3.78 -3.80
C VAL A 102 -13.28 4.70 -4.75
N ILE A 103 -13.95 4.10 -5.73
CA ILE A 103 -14.72 4.77 -6.77
C ILE A 103 -16.20 4.66 -6.36
N MET A 104 -16.74 5.74 -5.80
CA MET A 104 -18.10 5.82 -5.30
C MET A 104 -19.02 6.39 -6.38
N ASN A 105 -20.06 5.64 -6.74
CA ASN A 105 -21.02 5.98 -7.77
C ASN A 105 -22.39 6.18 -7.13
N ASN A 106 -23.04 7.29 -7.46
CA ASN A 106 -24.39 7.60 -7.02
C ASN A 106 -25.38 7.26 -8.15
N THR A 107 -26.32 6.34 -7.92
CA THR A 107 -27.35 6.01 -8.93
C THR A 107 -28.60 6.86 -8.82
N LEU A 108 -28.70 7.73 -7.81
CA LEU A 108 -29.84 8.62 -7.60
C LEU A 108 -29.74 9.84 -8.52
N SER A 109 -30.88 10.45 -8.83
CA SER A 109 -30.93 11.67 -9.64
C SER A 109 -30.51 12.95 -8.90
N HIS A 110 -30.44 12.88 -7.57
CA HIS A 110 -30.05 13.98 -6.70
C HIS A 110 -28.70 13.71 -6.03
N PRO A 111 -27.99 14.74 -5.56
CA PRO A 111 -26.71 14.54 -4.88
C PRO A 111 -26.86 13.74 -3.59
N ILE A 112 -25.78 13.06 -3.21
CA ILE A 112 -25.57 12.46 -1.89
C ILE A 112 -24.26 12.98 -1.30
N THR A 113 -24.18 13.09 0.02
CA THR A 113 -22.96 13.50 0.71
C THR A 113 -22.52 12.39 1.65
N ILE A 114 -21.34 11.82 1.40
CA ILE A 114 -20.70 10.85 2.30
C ILE A 114 -20.11 11.63 3.48
N THR A 115 -20.55 11.23 4.68
CA THR A 115 -20.17 11.80 5.97
C THR A 115 -19.24 10.89 6.76
N SER A 116 -19.32 9.59 6.53
CA SER A 116 -18.32 8.64 7.02
C SER A 116 -18.09 7.47 6.07
N MET A 117 -16.91 6.86 6.20
CA MET A 117 -16.50 5.65 5.49
C MET A 117 -15.77 4.75 6.47
N THR A 118 -16.19 3.49 6.54
CA THR A 118 -15.62 2.49 7.46
C THR A 118 -15.11 1.33 6.65
N PHE A 119 -13.86 0.96 6.89
CA PHE A 119 -13.27 -0.26 6.37
C PHE A 119 -13.13 -1.29 7.48
N GLY A 120 -13.23 -2.57 7.10
CA GLY A 120 -12.99 -3.67 8.04
C GLY A 120 -11.52 -3.81 8.46
N GLU A 121 -11.28 -4.84 9.27
CA GLU A 121 -10.01 -5.08 9.99
C GLU A 121 -8.94 -5.68 9.07
N PHE A 122 -8.40 -4.88 8.14
CA PHE A 122 -7.37 -5.33 7.20
C PHE A 122 -6.19 -4.36 7.05
N PHE A 123 -6.13 -3.31 7.87
CA PHE A 123 -5.01 -2.36 7.88
C PHE A 123 -3.90 -2.88 8.78
N GLY A 124 -2.85 -3.43 8.18
CA GLY A 124 -1.68 -3.92 8.88
C GLY A 124 -0.91 -2.80 9.59
N ASP A 125 -0.11 -3.16 10.58
CA ASP A 125 0.77 -2.26 11.35
C ASP A 125 2.25 -2.39 10.96
N ARG A 126 2.60 -3.22 9.98
CA ARG A 126 3.98 -3.54 9.65
C ARG A 126 4.18 -4.03 8.24
N LEU A 127 5.44 -4.04 7.81
CA LEU A 127 5.90 -4.67 6.56
C LEU A 127 7.35 -5.11 6.65
N TYR A 128 7.74 -6.03 5.77
CA TYR A 128 9.15 -6.20 5.41
C TYR A 128 9.57 -5.14 4.39
N LEU A 129 10.61 -4.35 4.64
CA LEU A 129 11.05 -3.32 3.70
C LEU A 129 11.42 -3.94 2.34
N PHE A 130 12.13 -5.07 2.34
CA PHE A 130 12.48 -5.81 1.12
C PHE A 130 11.65 -7.08 1.04
N ARG A 131 10.84 -7.20 -0.02
CA ARG A 131 10.05 -8.41 -0.25
C ARG A 131 10.88 -9.50 -0.92
N GLU A 132 10.68 -10.74 -0.51
CA GLU A 132 11.28 -11.93 -1.11
C GLU A 132 10.28 -12.69 -2.00
N GLN A 133 8.98 -12.42 -1.84
CA GLN A 133 7.89 -12.99 -2.61
C GLN A 133 6.80 -11.95 -2.90
N THR A 134 5.89 -12.22 -3.84
CA THR A 134 4.86 -11.26 -4.26
C THR A 134 3.99 -10.78 -3.09
N LEU A 135 3.53 -11.71 -2.26
CA LEU A 135 2.78 -11.43 -1.03
C LEU A 135 3.68 -11.75 0.17
N ASP A 136 4.33 -10.74 0.71
CA ASP A 136 5.32 -10.88 1.77
C ASP A 136 4.93 -10.00 2.97
N VAL A 137 4.07 -10.57 3.82
CA VAL A 137 3.47 -9.92 4.98
C VAL A 137 3.98 -10.63 6.23
N PRO A 138 4.45 -9.93 7.27
CA PRO A 138 4.86 -10.56 8.52
C PRO A 138 3.70 -11.36 9.16
N ASP A 139 3.96 -12.58 9.62
CA ASP A 139 2.94 -13.49 10.15
C ASP A 139 2.24 -12.94 11.40
N ASP A 140 2.91 -12.08 12.15
CA ASP A 140 2.44 -11.43 13.38
C ASP A 140 1.88 -10.02 13.13
N THR A 141 1.55 -9.70 11.87
CA THR A 141 0.89 -8.44 11.52
C THR A 141 -0.43 -8.30 12.27
N GLU A 142 -0.56 -7.19 12.99
CA GLU A 142 -1.83 -6.82 13.61
C GLU A 142 -2.64 -6.01 12.62
N TYR A 143 -3.94 -6.27 12.58
CA TYR A 143 -4.87 -5.57 11.70
C TYR A 143 -5.86 -4.77 12.53
N ASP A 144 -6.28 -3.61 12.01
CA ASP A 144 -7.31 -2.79 12.65
C ASP A 144 -8.32 -2.27 11.63
N VAL A 145 -9.49 -1.87 12.12
CA VAL A 145 -10.51 -1.17 11.34
C VAL A 145 -10.04 0.25 11.05
N GLN A 146 -10.43 0.78 9.89
CA GLN A 146 -10.17 2.18 9.56
C GLN A 146 -11.47 2.94 9.39
N ASN A 147 -11.67 3.94 10.25
CA ASN A 147 -12.84 4.82 10.22
C ASN A 147 -12.42 6.23 9.77
N TYR A 148 -13.13 6.75 8.78
CA TYR A 148 -13.04 8.13 8.35
C TYR A 148 -14.36 8.82 8.67
N GLU A 149 -14.33 9.63 9.72
CA GLU A 149 -15.49 10.41 10.17
C GLU A 149 -15.42 11.86 9.67
N SER A 150 -16.54 12.58 9.77
CA SER A 150 -16.63 14.00 9.40
C SER A 150 -16.17 14.31 7.98
N LEU A 151 -16.43 13.38 7.06
CA LEU A 151 -16.22 13.57 5.63
C LEU A 151 -17.26 14.55 5.07
N SER A 152 -16.89 15.19 3.95
CA SER A 152 -17.81 16.04 3.18
C SER A 152 -17.64 15.76 1.69
N VAL A 153 -17.85 14.50 1.29
CA VAL A 153 -17.68 14.06 -0.09
C VAL A 153 -19.05 14.06 -0.77
N GLU A 154 -19.38 15.17 -1.42
CA GLU A 154 -20.60 15.29 -2.24
C GLU A 154 -20.41 14.59 -3.58
N ILE A 155 -21.32 13.69 -3.94
CA ILE A 155 -21.41 13.02 -5.23
C ILE A 155 -22.70 13.49 -5.89
N GLY A 156 -22.58 14.16 -7.05
CA GLY A 156 -23.75 14.62 -7.81
C GLY A 156 -24.69 13.48 -8.19
N GLY A 157 -25.93 13.81 -8.56
CA GLY A 157 -26.86 12.82 -9.13
C GLY A 157 -26.27 12.16 -10.36
N TYR A 158 -26.33 10.83 -10.43
CA TYR A 158 -25.67 10.00 -11.46
C TYR A 158 -24.15 10.21 -11.57
N GLY A 159 -23.54 10.80 -10.54
CA GLY A 159 -22.13 11.17 -10.51
C GLY A 159 -21.25 10.09 -9.90
N SER A 160 -19.94 10.35 -9.97
CA SER A 160 -18.91 9.50 -9.35
C SER A 160 -17.84 10.35 -8.69
N LYS A 161 -17.24 9.83 -7.61
CA LYS A 161 -16.04 10.39 -6.98
C LYS A 161 -15.08 9.28 -6.57
N THR A 162 -13.79 9.57 -6.71
CA THR A 162 -12.72 8.65 -6.32
C THR A 162 -11.97 9.17 -5.12
N LEU A 163 -11.72 8.29 -4.15
CA LEU A 163 -10.78 8.50 -3.05
C LEU A 163 -9.66 7.49 -3.17
N ALA A 164 -8.42 7.95 -3.03
CA ALA A 164 -7.24 7.10 -3.04
C ALA A 164 -6.64 7.02 -1.62
N LEU A 165 -6.31 5.80 -1.20
CA LEU A 165 -5.66 5.49 0.07
C LEU A 165 -4.45 4.60 -0.18
N TYR A 166 -3.43 4.72 0.67
CA TYR A 166 -2.24 3.89 0.67
C TYR A 166 -2.19 3.08 1.95
N ILE A 167 -1.88 1.79 1.84
CA ILE A 167 -1.87 0.85 2.96
C ILE A 167 -0.64 -0.06 2.89
N TYR A 168 -0.20 -0.59 4.02
CA TYR A 168 0.74 -1.72 4.01
C TYR A 168 0.13 -2.96 3.34
N PRO A 169 0.97 -3.87 2.79
CA PRO A 169 0.46 -5.14 2.29
C PRO A 169 -0.26 -5.90 3.40
N SER A 170 -1.30 -6.64 3.02
CA SER A 170 -2.25 -7.23 3.98
C SER A 170 -2.59 -8.66 3.59
N TYR A 171 -2.67 -9.56 4.57
CA TYR A 171 -3.11 -10.94 4.40
C TYR A 171 -3.86 -11.45 5.64
N VAL A 172 -4.97 -10.80 5.98
CA VAL A 172 -5.72 -11.10 7.21
C VAL A 172 -6.72 -12.25 7.04
N TRP A 173 -7.21 -12.51 5.81
CA TRP A 173 -8.26 -13.51 5.59
C TRP A 173 -7.67 -14.87 5.18
N THR A 174 -7.20 -15.60 6.18
CA THR A 174 -6.56 -16.91 6.03
C THR A 174 -7.53 -18.10 6.14
N ASP A 175 -8.75 -17.85 6.62
CA ASP A 175 -9.80 -18.86 6.82
C ASP A 175 -11.09 -18.44 6.10
N ALA A 176 -11.32 -19.02 4.92
CA ALA A 176 -12.48 -18.74 4.08
C ALA A 176 -13.82 -19.18 4.70
N SER A 177 -13.82 -19.93 5.81
CA SER A 177 -15.04 -20.25 6.55
C SER A 177 -15.53 -19.10 7.45
N LYS A 178 -14.66 -18.12 7.72
CA LYS A 178 -14.99 -16.91 8.48
C LYS A 178 -15.42 -15.79 7.54
N ASN A 179 -16.18 -14.83 8.10
CA ASN A 179 -16.53 -13.61 7.39
C ASN A 179 -15.27 -12.87 6.94
N SER A 180 -15.30 -12.34 5.71
CA SER A 180 -14.18 -11.57 5.18
C SER A 180 -13.99 -10.26 5.98
N PRO A 181 -12.77 -9.95 6.43
CA PRO A 181 -12.44 -8.66 7.03
C PRO A 181 -12.29 -7.55 5.98
N TYR A 182 -12.11 -7.90 4.70
CA TYR A 182 -11.99 -6.94 3.60
C TYR A 182 -13.37 -6.38 3.24
N THR A 183 -13.85 -5.43 4.02
CA THR A 183 -15.16 -4.80 3.86
C THR A 183 -15.07 -3.29 3.76
N ILE A 184 -16.08 -2.67 3.16
CA ILE A 184 -16.27 -1.22 3.19
C ILE A 184 -17.76 -0.88 3.36
N GLY A 185 -18.05 0.10 4.21
CA GLY A 185 -19.36 0.70 4.41
C GLY A 185 -19.28 2.23 4.37
N PHE A 186 -20.44 2.87 4.28
CA PHE A 186 -20.54 4.33 4.15
C PHE A 186 -21.70 4.87 4.98
N THR A 187 -21.60 6.10 5.45
CA THR A 187 -22.77 6.84 5.97
C THR A 187 -22.94 8.11 5.16
N THR A 188 -24.14 8.32 4.61
CA THR A 188 -24.50 9.60 3.99
C THR A 188 -25.21 10.50 4.99
N SER A 189 -25.44 11.75 4.60
CA SER A 189 -26.29 12.69 5.36
C SER A 189 -27.73 12.20 5.58
N THR A 190 -28.18 11.17 4.85
CA THR A 190 -29.57 10.68 4.89
C THR A 190 -29.72 9.22 5.30
N ALA A 191 -28.71 8.36 5.10
CA ALA A 191 -28.79 6.94 5.43
C ALA A 191 -27.42 6.27 5.63
N PRO A 192 -27.31 5.27 6.52
CA PRO A 192 -26.16 4.37 6.59
C PRO A 192 -26.26 3.27 5.51
N TYR A 193 -25.14 2.94 4.89
CA TYR A 193 -24.95 1.83 3.96
C TYR A 193 -24.08 0.78 4.63
N ASP A 194 -24.64 -0.40 4.88
CA ASP A 194 -23.97 -1.49 5.58
C ASP A 194 -22.66 -1.90 4.89
N ALA A 195 -21.68 -2.29 5.69
CA ALA A 195 -20.41 -2.75 5.19
C ALA A 195 -20.60 -4.05 4.40
N ILE A 196 -20.05 -4.10 3.19
CA ILE A 196 -20.05 -5.32 2.37
C ILE A 196 -18.63 -5.77 2.02
N PRO A 197 -18.43 -7.09 1.89
CA PRO A 197 -17.11 -7.66 1.64
C PRO A 197 -16.69 -7.51 0.18
N PHE A 198 -15.38 -7.51 -0.06
CA PHE A 198 -14.78 -7.50 -1.38
C PHE A 198 -14.90 -8.88 -2.03
N ILE A 199 -16.10 -9.16 -2.53
CA ILE A 199 -16.45 -10.38 -3.26
C ILE A 199 -16.89 -9.97 -4.66
N ASN A 200 -16.29 -10.56 -5.68
CA ASN A 200 -16.63 -10.29 -7.07
C ASN A 200 -17.90 -11.07 -7.47
N GLU A 201 -18.47 -10.74 -8.63
CA GLU A 201 -19.71 -11.34 -9.13
C GLU A 201 -19.65 -12.85 -9.39
N TYR A 202 -18.44 -13.44 -9.40
CA TYR A 202 -18.20 -14.87 -9.57
C TYR A 202 -17.91 -15.59 -8.25
N GLY A 203 -18.05 -14.92 -7.11
CA GLY A 203 -17.75 -15.47 -5.77
C GLY A 203 -16.25 -15.50 -5.44
N GLY A 204 -15.40 -14.93 -6.30
CA GLY A 204 -13.98 -14.72 -6.01
C GLY A 204 -13.82 -13.58 -5.01
N ALA A 205 -13.14 -13.84 -3.92
CA ALA A 205 -13.09 -12.93 -2.79
C ALA A 205 -11.65 -12.47 -2.52
N LEU A 206 -11.46 -11.18 -2.24
CA LEU A 206 -10.15 -10.64 -1.95
C LEU A 206 -9.72 -11.10 -0.56
N ASN A 207 -8.60 -11.83 -0.48
CA ASN A 207 -8.06 -12.32 0.78
C ASN A 207 -6.72 -11.71 1.15
N SER A 208 -6.10 -10.98 0.23
CA SER A 208 -4.79 -10.36 0.41
C SER A 208 -4.64 -9.16 -0.51
N ILE A 209 -3.75 -8.25 -0.14
CA ILE A 209 -3.37 -7.07 -0.92
C ILE A 209 -1.85 -6.99 -0.90
N ALA A 210 -1.21 -7.24 -2.03
CA ALA A 210 0.23 -7.11 -2.18
C ALA A 210 0.65 -5.66 -2.39
N ARG A 211 1.89 -5.32 -2.00
CA ARG A 211 2.49 -4.01 -2.27
C ARG A 211 2.65 -3.75 -3.76
N ASN A 212 2.79 -2.48 -4.13
CA ASN A 212 2.94 -2.03 -5.52
C ASN A 212 1.79 -2.51 -6.44
N LYS A 213 0.62 -2.79 -5.86
CA LYS A 213 -0.62 -3.07 -6.57
C LYS A 213 -1.64 -1.99 -6.29
N GLN A 214 -2.61 -1.89 -7.20
CA GLN A 214 -3.78 -1.04 -7.04
C GLN A 214 -5.04 -1.91 -6.99
N VAL A 215 -5.84 -1.72 -5.95
CA VAL A 215 -7.18 -2.29 -5.83
C VAL A 215 -8.19 -1.19 -6.18
N ASN A 216 -8.90 -1.32 -7.30
CA ASN A 216 -10.01 -0.43 -7.63
C ASN A 216 -11.29 -1.03 -7.07
N ILE A 217 -11.94 -0.31 -6.16
CA ILE A 217 -13.17 -0.70 -5.47
C ILE A 217 -14.28 0.18 -6.02
N HIS A 218 -15.16 -0.41 -6.81
CA HIS A 218 -16.33 0.26 -7.38
C HIS A 218 -17.51 0.09 -6.42
N ALA A 219 -17.74 1.10 -5.58
CA ALA A 219 -18.87 1.19 -4.68
C ALA A 219 -20.03 1.90 -5.36
N THR A 220 -21.18 1.25 -5.48
CA THR A 220 -22.37 1.84 -6.08
C THR A 220 -23.44 1.99 -5.01
N LEU A 221 -23.77 3.25 -4.69
CA LEU A 221 -24.76 3.64 -3.70
C LEU A 221 -26.09 3.90 -4.41
N SER A 222 -27.12 3.17 -4.00
CA SER A 222 -28.45 3.23 -4.60
C SER A 222 -29.54 3.52 -3.57
N SER A 223 -30.80 3.51 -4.02
CA SER A 223 -31.98 3.75 -3.18
C SER A 223 -32.08 2.73 -2.04
N GLU A 224 -32.85 3.06 -1.01
CA GLU A 224 -33.07 2.18 0.16
C GLU A 224 -31.77 1.78 0.87
N ALA A 225 -30.75 2.64 0.77
CA ALA A 225 -29.42 2.43 1.34
C ALA A 225 -28.72 1.14 0.87
N ASN A 226 -29.00 0.70 -0.36
CA ASN A 226 -28.35 -0.48 -0.92
C ASN A 226 -26.97 -0.13 -1.51
N LEU A 227 -25.93 -0.79 -0.99
CA LEU A 227 -24.56 -0.75 -1.50
C LEU A 227 -24.32 -1.98 -2.37
N THR A 228 -23.65 -1.80 -3.50
CA THR A 228 -23.08 -2.92 -4.27
C THR A 228 -21.62 -2.65 -4.56
N LEU A 229 -20.79 -3.71 -4.52
CA LEU A 229 -19.36 -3.63 -4.75
C LEU A 229 -18.95 -4.46 -5.97
N LYS A 230 -18.02 -3.91 -6.74
CA LYS A 230 -17.13 -4.69 -7.61
C LYS A 230 -15.70 -4.28 -7.29
N PHE A 231 -14.75 -5.18 -7.48
CA PHE A 231 -13.34 -4.81 -7.35
C PHE A 231 -12.48 -5.46 -8.43
N GLU A 232 -11.36 -4.83 -8.71
CA GLU A 232 -10.30 -5.36 -9.56
C GLU A 232 -8.94 -5.05 -8.93
N VAL A 233 -8.00 -5.99 -9.05
CA VAL A 233 -6.60 -5.81 -8.65
C VAL A 233 -5.79 -5.67 -9.91
N LYS A 234 -4.98 -4.62 -9.99
CA LYS A 234 -4.11 -4.30 -11.13
C LYS A 234 -2.70 -3.98 -10.67
N ASP A 235 -1.77 -4.09 -11.60
CA ASP A 235 -0.45 -3.50 -11.43
C ASP A 235 -0.58 -1.99 -11.25
N TRP A 236 0.25 -1.44 -10.39
CA TRP A 236 0.33 0.00 -10.24
C TRP A 236 1.28 0.55 -11.29
N ASP A 237 0.79 1.49 -12.11
CA ASP A 237 1.53 2.09 -13.21
C ASP A 237 2.98 2.47 -12.82
N THR A 238 3.90 2.10 -13.72
CA THR A 238 5.33 2.39 -13.65
C THR A 238 5.61 3.78 -14.19
N GLU A 239 6.49 4.51 -13.52
CA GLU A 239 7.01 5.78 -14.00
C GLU A 239 8.54 5.72 -14.00
N GLU A 240 9.17 6.18 -15.09
CA GLU A 240 10.62 6.34 -15.17
C GLU A 240 11.03 7.71 -14.63
N ILE A 241 11.98 7.71 -13.70
CA ILE A 241 12.53 8.95 -13.11
C ILE A 241 14.05 8.97 -13.27
N THR A 242 14.61 10.16 -13.53
CA THR A 242 16.07 10.37 -13.52
C THR A 242 16.48 10.90 -12.15
N VAL A 243 17.23 10.10 -11.39
CA VAL A 243 17.75 10.51 -10.07
C VAL A 243 18.91 11.49 -10.26
N PRO A 244 18.88 12.68 -9.61
CA PRO A 244 19.98 13.63 -9.69
C PRO A 244 21.27 13.07 -9.00
N PRO A 245 22.46 13.61 -9.33
CA PRO A 245 23.70 13.21 -8.66
C PRO A 245 23.68 13.55 -7.16
N PHE A 246 24.17 12.64 -6.32
CA PHE A 246 24.48 12.92 -4.92
C PHE A 246 25.82 13.66 -4.88
N ASN A 247 25.82 14.92 -4.48
CA ASN A 247 27.05 15.68 -4.20
C ASN A 247 27.37 15.58 -2.71
#